data_AF-A0A1I1U7H1-F1
#
_entry.id   AF-A0A1I1U7H1-F1
#
_cell.length_a   1.000
_cell.length_b   1.000
_cell.length_c   1.000
_cell.angle_alpha   90.00
_cell.angle_beta   90.00
_cell.angle_gamma   90.00
#
_symmetry.space_group_name_H-M   'P 1'
#
loop_
_entity.id
_entity.type
_entity.pdbx_description
1 polymer ?
#
loop_
_entity_poly.entity_id
_entity_poly.type
_entity_poly.pdbx_seq_one_letter_code
_entity_poly.pdbx_strand_id
1 'polypeptide(L)'
;MTNHMLMLMDIALIASVPATALCRNRVRQSARRLVALPPTSRAFDADTTERRSGQPSFRTICRKVASRNALDPAEADRLQDLAAALLEDLQPRLAKED
;
A
#
# COMPACT_ATOMS: atom_id res chain seq x y z
N MET A 1 -18.09 -4.20 -8.56
CA MET A 1 -16.73 -4.29 -9.14
C MET A 1 -15.82 -3.08 -8.87
N THR A 2 -16.25 -2.01 -8.17
CA THR A 2 -15.53 -0.71 -8.20
C THR A 2 -14.44 -0.49 -7.14
N ASN A 3 -14.55 -1.03 -5.92
CA ASN A 3 -13.58 -0.70 -4.85
C ASN A 3 -12.26 -1.49 -4.91
N HIS A 4 -12.27 -2.75 -5.37
CA HIS A 4 -11.07 -3.59 -5.42
C HIS A 4 -10.10 -3.15 -6.52
N MET A 5 -10.61 -2.83 -7.71
CA MET A 5 -9.78 -2.40 -8.83
C MET A 5 -9.11 -1.04 -8.55
N LEU A 6 -9.84 -0.12 -7.91
CA LEU A 6 -9.31 1.17 -7.50
C LEU A 6 -8.22 1.04 -6.42
N MET A 7 -8.38 0.09 -5.49
CA MET A 7 -7.37 -0.26 -4.49
C MET A 7 -6.09 -0.80 -5.13
N LEU A 8 -6.18 -1.72 -6.11
CA LEU A 8 -5.01 -2.25 -6.81
C LEU A 8 -4.26 -1.16 -7.59
N MET A 9 -4.99 -0.25 -8.23
CA MET A 9 -4.38 0.90 -8.91
C MET A 9 -3.62 1.80 -7.93
N ASP A 10 -4.16 2.01 -6.73
CA ASP A 10 -3.49 2.80 -5.69
C ASP A 10 -2.24 2.10 -5.13
N ILE A 11 -2.29 0.77 -4.95
CA ILE A 11 -1.13 -0.03 -4.53
C ILE A 11 -0.05 -0.04 -5.64
N ALA A 12 -0.45 -0.30 -6.89
CA ALA A 12 0.46 -0.30 -8.03
C ALA A 12 1.12 1.06 -8.24
N LEU A 13 0.39 2.16 -8.02
CA LEU A 13 0.98 3.50 -8.05
C LEU A 13 2.09 3.64 -7.01
N ILE A 14 1.85 3.22 -5.76
CA ILE A 14 2.86 3.28 -4.70
C ILE A 14 4.10 2.43 -5.03
N ALA A 15 3.90 1.23 -5.57
CA ALA A 15 4.98 0.31 -5.95
C ALA A 15 5.85 0.82 -7.11
N SER A 16 5.26 1.56 -8.07
CA SER A 16 5.91 1.92 -9.34
C SER A 16 6.56 3.29 -9.39
N VAL A 17 6.17 4.22 -8.52
CA VAL A 17 6.78 5.56 -8.47
C VAL A 17 8.16 5.49 -7.83
N PRO A 18 9.10 6.42 -8.11
CA PRO A 18 10.35 6.50 -7.36
C PRO A 18 10.10 6.92 -5.91
N ALA A 19 10.96 6.51 -4.97
CA ALA A 19 10.86 6.83 -3.55
C ALA A 19 10.70 8.34 -3.26
N THR A 20 11.41 9.17 -4.03
CA THR A 20 11.33 10.64 -3.97
C THR A 20 9.95 11.21 -4.33
N ALA A 21 9.12 10.44 -5.04
CA ALA A 21 7.77 10.82 -5.42
C ALA A 21 6.69 10.32 -4.44
N LEU A 22 7.02 9.51 -3.44
CA LEU A 22 6.04 8.94 -2.48
C LEU A 22 5.34 10.00 -1.62
N CYS A 23 5.98 11.15 -1.42
CA CYS A 23 5.38 12.30 -0.71
C CYS A 23 4.59 13.25 -1.65
N ARG A 24 4.43 12.93 -2.94
CA ARG A 24 3.65 13.79 -3.85
C ARG A 24 2.15 13.68 -3.57
N ASN A 25 1.41 14.74 -3.91
CA ASN A 25 -0.04 14.82 -3.67
C ASN A 25 -0.83 13.62 -4.20
N ARG A 26 -0.48 13.09 -5.38
CA ARG A 26 -1.16 11.95 -5.99
C ARG A 26 -0.98 10.66 -5.17
N VAL A 27 0.25 10.36 -4.74
CA VAL A 27 0.55 9.20 -3.88
C VAL A 27 -0.10 9.36 -2.51
N ARG A 28 -0.09 10.58 -1.95
CA ARG A 28 -0.82 10.89 -0.73
C ARG A 28 -2.31 10.64 -0.83
N GLN A 29 -2.92 11.00 -1.95
CA GLN A 29 -4.33 10.75 -2.17
C GLN A 29 -4.62 9.25 -2.24
N SER A 30 -3.79 8.49 -2.94
CA SER A 30 -3.85 7.02 -2.95
C SER A 30 -3.68 6.43 -1.55
N ALA A 31 -2.67 6.87 -0.79
CA ALA A 31 -2.45 6.43 0.59
C ALA A 31 -3.64 6.76 1.50
N ARG A 32 -4.28 7.93 1.34
CA ARG A 32 -5.51 8.30 2.06
C ARG A 32 -6.67 7.36 1.72
N ARG A 33 -6.87 7.05 0.44
CA ARG A 33 -7.90 6.12 -0.01
C ARG A 33 -7.67 4.73 0.58
N LEU A 34 -6.44 4.23 0.51
CA LEU A 34 -6.06 2.93 1.10
C LEU A 34 -6.27 2.90 2.62
N VAL A 35 -5.91 3.97 3.35
CA VAL A 35 -6.13 4.04 4.80
C VAL A 35 -7.62 4.12 5.17
N ALA A 36 -8.45 4.72 4.32
CA ALA A 36 -9.89 4.83 4.51
C ALA A 36 -10.65 3.51 4.25
N LEU A 37 -10.01 2.52 3.62
CA LEU A 37 -10.62 1.21 3.42
C LEU A 37 -10.89 0.50 4.76
N PRO A 38 -11.98 -0.28 4.85
CA PRO A 38 -12.27 -1.08 6.03
C PRO A 38 -11.08 -1.97 6.42
N PRO A 39 -10.80 -2.18 7.72
CA PRO A 39 -9.78 -3.13 8.16
C PRO A 39 -10.03 -4.57 7.71
N THR A 40 -11.28 -4.91 7.42
CA THR A 40 -11.71 -6.20 6.85
C THR A 40 -11.50 -6.31 5.34
N SER A 41 -10.88 -5.30 4.70
CA SER A 41 -10.61 -5.34 3.26
C SER A 41 -9.45 -6.28 2.99
N ARG A 42 -9.66 -7.30 2.14
CA ARG A 42 -8.75 -8.42 1.85
C ARG A 42 -7.28 -8.05 1.61
N ALA A 43 -6.98 -6.86 1.11
CA ALA A 43 -5.59 -6.39 0.92
C ALA A 43 -4.81 -6.20 2.23
N PHE A 44 -5.48 -5.97 3.35
CA PHE A 44 -4.83 -5.85 4.65
C PHE A 44 -4.79 -7.17 5.41
N ASP A 45 -5.63 -8.15 5.05
CA ASP A 45 -5.51 -9.53 5.53
C ASP A 45 -4.31 -10.24 4.89
N ALA A 46 -3.90 -9.84 3.68
CA ALA A 46 -2.68 -10.32 3.02
C ALA A 46 -1.37 -9.74 3.64
N ASP A 47 -1.47 -8.72 4.51
CA ASP A 47 -0.36 -8.19 5.32
C ASP A 47 -0.03 -9.17 6.49
N THR A 48 -0.06 -10.47 6.18
CA THR A 48 0.35 -11.60 7.04
C THR A 48 1.83 -11.94 6.91
N THR A 49 2.58 -11.21 6.07
CA THR A 49 4.04 -11.35 5.94
C THR A 49 4.65 -11.23 7.32
N GLU A 50 5.24 -12.33 7.78
CA GLU A 50 5.72 -12.58 9.14
C GLU A 50 6.07 -11.30 9.88
N ARG A 51 5.24 -10.96 10.87
CA ARG A 51 5.47 -9.88 11.83
C ARG A 51 6.84 -10.10 12.48
N ARG A 52 7.91 -9.56 11.89
CA ARG A 52 9.14 -9.26 12.62
C ARG A 52 8.74 -8.19 13.64
N SER A 53 8.47 -8.64 14.86
CA SER A 53 8.04 -7.82 16.00
C SER A 53 8.78 -6.48 16.04
N GLY A 54 8.06 -5.40 15.72
CA GLY A 54 8.56 -4.03 15.84
C GLY A 54 8.56 -3.19 14.56
N GLN A 55 8.32 -3.76 13.38
CA GLN A 55 8.33 -2.98 12.13
C GLN A 55 6.94 -2.47 11.72
N PRO A 56 6.82 -1.26 11.14
CA PRO A 56 5.53 -0.67 10.78
C PRO A 56 4.88 -1.39 9.59
N SER A 57 3.57 -1.67 9.71
CA SER A 57 2.73 -2.27 8.65
C SER A 57 2.55 -1.35 7.44
N PHE A 58 2.14 -1.90 6.30
CA PHE A 58 1.86 -1.12 5.08
C PHE A 58 0.87 0.02 5.39
N ARG A 59 -0.21 -0.28 6.11
CA ARG A 59 -1.23 0.70 6.51
C ARG A 59 -0.67 1.78 7.44
N THR A 60 0.24 1.42 8.35
CA THR A 60 0.89 2.38 9.25
C THR A 60 1.71 3.39 8.46
N ILE A 61 2.48 2.93 7.47
CA ILE A 61 3.32 3.80 6.64
C ILE A 61 2.45 4.65 5.70
N CYS A 62 1.40 4.08 5.08
CA CYS A 62 0.42 4.87 4.32
C CYS A 62 -0.24 5.97 5.16
N ARG A 63 -0.55 5.69 6.43
CA ARG A 63 -1.09 6.69 7.36
C ARG A 63 -0.09 7.83 7.60
N LYS A 64 1.21 7.51 7.77
CA LYS A 64 2.27 8.52 7.88
C LYS A 64 2.36 9.39 6.61
N VAL A 65 2.37 8.77 5.43
CA VAL A 65 2.38 9.49 4.14
C VAL A 65 1.19 10.44 4.04
N ALA A 66 -0.01 9.96 4.40
CA ALA A 66 -1.24 10.72 4.34
C ALA A 66 -1.25 11.95 5.28
N SER A 67 -0.56 11.87 6.42
CA SER A 67 -0.60 12.87 7.49
C SER A 67 0.61 13.81 7.57
N ARG A 68 1.84 13.29 7.45
CA ARG A 68 3.07 14.01 7.82
C ARG A 68 3.92 14.47 6.63
N ASN A 69 3.62 14.01 5.42
CA ASN A 69 4.35 14.37 4.19
C ASN A 69 5.89 14.18 4.29
N ALA A 70 6.32 13.25 5.16
CA ALA A 70 7.71 12.93 5.40
C ALA A 70 7.79 11.42 5.67
N LEU A 71 8.59 10.75 4.88
CA LEU A 71 9.06 9.39 5.11
C LEU A 71 10.57 9.45 5.16
N ASP A 72 11.14 8.69 6.09
CA ASP A 72 12.58 8.41 6.03
C ASP A 72 12.86 7.50 4.81
N PRO A 73 14.07 7.54 4.21
CA PRO A 73 14.40 6.71 3.05
C PRO A 73 14.11 5.22 3.28
N ALA A 74 14.43 4.72 4.48
CA ALA A 74 14.15 3.34 4.86
C ALA A 74 12.63 3.01 4.95
N GLU A 75 11.79 3.99 5.29
CA GLU A 75 10.33 3.82 5.30
C GLU A 75 9.75 3.89 3.88
N ALA A 76 10.34 4.72 3.02
CA ALA A 76 9.99 4.83 1.61
C ALA A 76 10.26 3.51 0.87
N ASP A 77 11.47 2.97 1.00
CA ASP A 77 11.85 1.69 0.38
C ASP A 77 10.94 0.57 0.88
N ARG A 78 10.74 0.51 2.20
CA ARG A 78 9.84 -0.48 2.82
C ARG A 78 8.39 -0.36 2.33
N LEU A 79 7.88 0.86 2.15
CA LEU A 79 6.53 1.06 1.63
C LEU A 79 6.40 0.48 0.22
N GLN A 80 7.43 0.63 -0.61
CA GLN A 80 7.46 0.10 -1.97
C GLN A 80 7.56 -1.42 -1.98
N ASP A 81 8.44 -2.00 -1.15
CA ASP A 81 8.57 -3.45 -1.01
C ASP A 81 7.25 -4.09 -0.59
N LEU A 82 6.58 -3.50 0.42
CA LEU A 82 5.28 -3.98 0.88
C LEU A 82 4.20 -3.80 -0.19
N ALA A 83 4.21 -2.68 -0.93
CA ALA A 83 3.26 -2.46 -2.03
C ALA A 83 3.46 -3.47 -3.17
N ALA A 84 4.70 -3.78 -3.52
CA ALA A 84 5.03 -4.77 -4.54
C ALA A 84 4.59 -6.17 -4.11
N ALA A 85 4.93 -6.60 -2.89
CA ALA A 85 4.53 -7.89 -2.35
C ALA A 85 2.99 -8.05 -2.29
N LEU A 86 2.27 -7.00 -1.86
CA LEU A 86 0.80 -6.99 -1.87
C LEU A 86 0.23 -7.07 -3.28
N LEU A 87 0.84 -6.38 -4.24
CA LEU A 87 0.39 -6.42 -5.63
C LEU A 87 0.59 -7.82 -6.23
N GLU A 88 1.73 -8.46 -5.97
CA GLU A 88 2.04 -9.82 -6.41
C GLU A 88 1.13 -10.89 -5.79
N ASP A 89 0.71 -10.74 -4.52
CA ASP A 89 -0.23 -11.69 -3.91
C ASP A 89 -1.68 -11.49 -4.40
N LEU A 90 -2.08 -10.24 -4.69
CA LEU A 90 -3.44 -9.91 -5.12
C LEU A 90 -3.67 -10.12 -6.62
N GLN A 91 -2.70 -9.85 -7.49
CA GLN A 91 -2.81 -10.03 -8.95
C GLN A 91 -3.26 -11.44 -9.39
N PRO A 92 -2.65 -12.55 -8.94
CA PRO A 92 -3.02 -13.90 -9.38
C PRO A 92 -4.36 -14.38 -8.82
N ARG A 93 -4.90 -13.70 -7.80
CA ARG A 93 -6.21 -14.03 -7.21
C ARG A 93 -7.36 -13.38 -7.98
N LEU A 94 -7.16 -12.19 -8.56
CA LEU A 94 -8.14 -11.57 -9.45
C LEU A 94 -8.22 -12.28 -10.80
N ALA A 95 -7.12 -12.80 -11.32
CA ALA A 95 -7.11 -13.55 -12.58
C ALA A 95 -7.92 -14.87 -12.54
N LYS A 96 -8.42 -15.27 -11.35
CA LYS A 96 -9.25 -16.46 -11.13
C LYS A 96 -10.72 -16.14 -10.86
N GLU A 97 -11.09 -14.86 -10.77
CA GLU A 97 -12.48 -14.40 -10.56
C GLU A 97 -13.17 -13.98 -11.89
N ASP A 98 -12.52 -14.21 -13.04
CA ASP A 98 -13.10 -14.10 -14.40
C ASP A 98 -13.53 -15.47 -14.95
#